data_AF-B4R2D0-F1
#
_entry.id   AF-B4R2D0-F1
#
_cell.length_a   1.000
_cell.length_b   1.000
_cell.length_c   1.000
_cell.angle_alpha   90.00
_cell.angle_beta   90.00
_cell.angle_gamma   90.00
#
_symmetry.space_group_name_H-M   'P 1'
#
loop_
_entity.id
_entity.type
_entity.pdbx_description
1 polymer ?
#
loop_
_entity_poly.entity_id
_entity_poly.type
_entity_poly.pdbx_seq_one_letter_code
_entity_poly.pdbx_strand_id
1 'polypeptide(L)'
;MGKSWLYSLKKDDFPAIAKALGIKLEGLVEEMRKTLSEFIDQTTDEPETVAIVETLEKEYGKRPAVEVKLTGVEGLGRQLWQSTG
;
A
#
# COMPACT_ATOMS: atom_id res chain seq x y z
N MET A 1 -4.53 -7.95 7.27
CA MET A 1 -3.52 -7.10 6.60
C MET A 1 -4.14 -5.76 6.29
N GLY A 2 -3.39 -4.66 6.43
CA GLY A 2 -3.95 -3.31 6.32
C GLY A 2 -3.82 -2.79 4.89
N LYS A 3 -4.91 -2.65 4.16
CA LYS A 3 -4.90 -2.17 2.75
C LYS A 3 -4.57 -0.67 2.59
N SER A 4 -4.14 0.00 3.66
CA SER A 4 -3.82 1.43 3.67
C SER A 4 -2.65 1.79 2.76
N TRP A 5 -1.70 0.87 2.55
CA TRP A 5 -0.56 1.08 1.64
C TRP A 5 -0.99 1.24 0.17
N LEU A 6 -2.15 0.70 -0.23
CA LEU A 6 -2.70 0.88 -1.58
C LEU A 6 -2.90 2.36 -1.93
N TYR A 7 -3.19 3.19 -0.92
CA TYR A 7 -3.37 4.63 -1.10
C TYR A 7 -2.05 5.38 -1.28
N SER A 8 -0.94 4.79 -0.86
CA SER A 8 0.42 5.34 -1.02
C SER A 8 1.05 4.98 -2.37
N LEU A 9 0.42 4.10 -3.15
CA LEU A 9 0.88 3.72 -4.49
C LEU A 9 0.72 4.86 -5.50
N LYS A 10 1.78 5.12 -6.26
CA LYS A 10 1.75 6.02 -7.42
C LYS A 10 1.32 5.25 -8.66
N LYS A 11 0.84 5.96 -9.68
CA LYS A 11 0.41 5.37 -10.96
C LYS A 11 1.48 4.44 -11.57
N ASP A 12 2.74 4.82 -11.47
CA ASP A 12 3.87 4.07 -12.01
C ASP A 12 4.20 2.78 -11.23
N ASP A 13 3.73 2.63 -9.99
CA ASP A 13 3.96 1.43 -9.20
C ASP A 13 2.99 0.30 -9.60
N PHE A 14 1.77 0.62 -10.08
CA PHE A 14 0.75 -0.37 -10.42
C PHE A 14 1.19 -1.40 -11.48
N PRO A 15 1.86 -1.04 -12.59
CA PRO A 15 2.33 -2.02 -13.58
C PRO A 15 3.34 -3.01 -12.99
N ALA A 16 4.21 -2.55 -12.09
CA ALA A 16 5.19 -3.40 -11.42
C ALA A 16 4.50 -4.39 -10.47
N ILE A 17 3.51 -3.90 -9.70
CA ILE A 17 2.70 -4.72 -8.80
C ILE A 17 1.87 -5.74 -9.57
N ALA A 18 1.23 -5.32 -10.67
CA ALA A 18 0.46 -6.19 -11.55
C ALA A 18 1.33 -7.35 -12.06
N LYS A 19 2.54 -7.04 -12.51
CA LYS A 19 3.51 -8.04 -12.97
C LYS A 19 3.95 -8.98 -11.84
N ALA A 20 4.19 -8.46 -10.63
CA ALA A 20 4.59 -9.26 -9.48
C ALA A 20 3.49 -10.25 -9.05
N LEU A 21 2.23 -9.82 -9.11
CA LEU A 21 1.08 -10.63 -8.76
C LEU A 21 0.53 -11.46 -9.94
N GLY A 22 1.13 -11.33 -11.13
CA GLY A 22 0.66 -12.00 -12.35
C GLY A 22 -0.73 -11.55 -12.83
N ILE A 23 -1.22 -10.41 -12.34
CA ILE A 23 -2.54 -9.86 -12.69
C ILE A 23 -2.42 -8.77 -13.74
N LYS A 24 -3.54 -8.44 -14.37
CA LYS A 24 -3.65 -7.31 -15.29
C LYS A 24 -4.35 -6.15 -14.58
N LEU A 25 -3.65 -5.04 -14.42
CA LEU A 25 -4.23 -3.78 -13.93
C LEU A 25 -4.37 -2.83 -15.12
N GLU A 26 -5.59 -2.44 -15.44
CA GLU A 26 -5.92 -1.54 -16.55
C GLU A 26 -6.92 -0.46 -16.11
N GLY A 27 -6.86 0.71 -16.73
CA GLY A 27 -7.77 1.81 -16.46
C GLY A 27 -7.18 2.92 -15.59
N LEU A 28 -8.04 3.60 -14.83
CA LEU A 28 -7.64 4.69 -13.93
C LEU A 28 -7.01 4.14 -12.65
N VAL A 29 -6.25 4.98 -11.94
CA VAL A 29 -5.61 4.61 -10.66
C VAL A 29 -6.62 4.09 -9.63
N GLU A 30 -7.81 4.67 -9.59
CA GLU A 30 -8.89 4.22 -8.69
C GLU A 30 -9.38 2.81 -9.04
N GLU A 31 -9.56 2.52 -10.33
CA GLU A 31 -9.96 1.19 -10.82
C GLU A 31 -8.87 0.16 -10.51
N MET A 32 -7.60 0.49 -10.81
CA MET A 32 -6.45 -0.36 -10.49
C MET A 32 -6.33 -0.66 -8.99
N ARG A 33 -6.57 0.34 -8.11
CA ARG A 33 -6.60 0.15 -6.66
C ARG A 33 -7.74 -0.76 -6.23
N LYS A 34 -8.92 -0.59 -6.81
CA LYS A 34 -10.09 -1.42 -6.51
C LYS A 34 -9.83 -2.88 -6.88
N THR A 35 -9.32 -3.13 -8.09
CA THR A 35 -8.94 -4.48 -8.54
C THR A 35 -7.88 -5.10 -7.63
N LEU A 36 -6.85 -4.33 -7.26
CA LEU A 36 -5.79 -4.81 -6.37
C LEU A 36 -6.34 -5.11 -4.95
N SER A 37 -7.23 -4.26 -4.43
CA SER A 37 -7.89 -4.46 -3.13
C SER A 37 -8.78 -5.70 -3.12
N GLU A 38 -9.50 -5.94 -4.20
CA GLU A 38 -10.37 -7.11 -4.38
C GLU A 38 -9.53 -8.38 -4.53
N PHE A 39 -8.44 -8.31 -5.31
CA PHE A 39 -7.50 -9.41 -5.46
C PHE A 39 -6.90 -9.83 -4.12
N ILE A 40 -6.42 -8.89 -3.30
CA ILE A 40 -5.90 -9.15 -1.95
C ILE A 40 -6.96 -9.79 -1.04
N ASP A 41 -8.24 -9.43 -1.20
CA ASP A 41 -9.35 -10.02 -0.44
C ASP A 41 -9.53 -11.50 -0.80
N GLN A 42 -9.44 -11.81 -2.10
CA GLN A 42 -9.59 -13.16 -2.65
C GLN A 42 -8.36 -14.05 -2.42
N THR A 43 -7.15 -13.48 -2.42
CA THR A 43 -5.89 -14.23 -2.28
C THR A 43 -5.50 -14.54 -0.83
N THR A 44 -6.42 -14.35 0.11
CA THR A 44 -6.22 -14.75 1.53
C THR A 44 -5.98 -16.26 1.72
N ASP A 45 -6.22 -17.08 0.69
CA ASP A 45 -6.00 -18.53 0.68
C ASP A 45 -4.67 -18.97 0.03
N GLU A 46 -4.03 -18.12 -0.80
CA GLU A 46 -2.82 -18.48 -1.54
C GLU A 46 -1.55 -17.96 -0.85
N PRO A 47 -0.72 -18.82 -0.22
CA PRO A 47 0.41 -18.38 0.60
C PRO A 47 1.51 -17.66 -0.22
N GLU A 48 1.66 -18.00 -1.50
CA GLU A 48 2.61 -17.34 -2.40
C GLU A 48 2.20 -15.89 -2.65
N THR A 49 0.93 -15.68 -2.98
CA THR A 49 0.39 -14.35 -3.21
C THR A 49 0.36 -13.49 -1.95
N VAL A 50 0.03 -14.11 -0.80
CA VAL A 50 0.12 -13.46 0.51
C VAL A 50 1.54 -12.95 0.79
N ALA A 51 2.57 -13.75 0.54
CA ALA A 51 3.96 -13.35 0.77
C ALA A 51 4.38 -12.16 -0.13
N ILE A 52 3.90 -12.13 -1.37
CA ILE A 52 4.14 -11.01 -2.30
C ILE A 52 3.43 -9.75 -1.79
N VAL A 53 2.15 -9.86 -1.41
CA VAL A 53 1.36 -8.75 -0.86
C VAL A 53 1.96 -8.20 0.43
N GLU A 54 2.45 -9.04 1.34
CA GLU A 54 3.15 -8.59 2.55
C GLU A 54 4.47 -7.88 2.25
N THR A 55 5.20 -8.34 1.24
CA THR A 55 6.44 -7.68 0.78
C THR A 55 6.12 -6.30 0.21
N LEU A 56 5.08 -6.19 -0.60
CA LEU A 56 4.57 -4.92 -1.11
C LEU A 56 4.08 -4.01 0.04
N GLU A 57 3.32 -4.53 1.01
CA GLU A 57 2.91 -3.77 2.19
C GLU A 57 4.13 -3.24 2.96
N LYS A 58 5.21 -4.02 3.09
CA LYS A 58 6.44 -3.54 3.75
C LYS A 58 7.17 -2.47 2.94
N GLU A 59 7.18 -2.60 1.62
CA GLU A 59 7.86 -1.65 0.73
C GLU A 59 7.10 -0.32 0.61
N TYR A 60 5.77 -0.37 0.49
CA TYR A 60 4.91 0.78 0.27
C TYR A 60 4.23 1.30 1.53
N GLY A 61 3.96 0.45 2.51
CA GLY A 61 3.39 0.83 3.81
C GLY A 61 4.40 1.48 4.75
N LYS A 62 5.71 1.27 4.53
CA LYS A 62 6.77 2.04 5.21
C LYS A 62 7.05 3.39 4.56
N ARG A 63 6.64 3.62 3.31
CA ARG A 63 6.72 4.96 2.72
C ARG A 63 5.72 5.81 3.51
N PRO A 64 6.15 6.83 4.27
CA PRO A 64 5.19 7.77 4.81
C PRO A 64 4.40 8.30 3.60
N ALA A 65 3.07 8.31 3.69
CA ALA A 65 2.17 8.77 2.63
C ALA A 65 2.45 10.22 2.18
N VAL A 66 3.35 10.88 2.88
CA VAL A 66 3.97 12.14 2.52
C VAL A 66 5.48 11.92 2.57
N GLU A 67 6.15 12.05 1.42
CA GLU A 67 7.54 12.51 1.45
C GLU A 67 7.45 13.98 1.92
N VAL A 68 7.22 14.18 3.22
CA VAL A 68 7.50 15.47 3.85
C VAL A 68 8.97 15.62 3.58
N LYS A 69 9.26 16.52 2.64
CA LYS A 69 10.55 17.16 2.46
C LYS A 69 11.01 17.57 3.85
N LEU A 70 11.78 16.70 4.50
CA LEU A 70 12.38 16.91 5.81
C LEU A 70 13.49 17.94 5.62
N THR A 71 13.11 19.19 5.36
CA THR A 71 13.91 20.33 5.73
C THR A 71 13.51 20.66 7.17
N GLY A 72 14.06 19.88 8.10
CA GLY A 72 14.10 20.18 9.52
C GLY A 72 12.77 20.36 10.24
N VAL A 73 12.19 19.27 10.75
CA VAL A 73 11.61 19.27 12.10
C VAL A 73 11.81 17.87 12.68
N GLU A 74 12.73 17.77 13.62
CA GLU A 74 12.83 16.64 14.53
C GLU A 74 11.53 16.57 15.36
N GLY A 75 10.84 15.42 15.34
CA GLY A 75 9.91 15.05 16.41
C GLY A 75 8.42 15.40 16.25
N LEU A 76 7.69 14.71 15.35
CA LEU A 76 6.22 14.60 15.44
C LEU A 76 5.70 13.18 15.15
N GLY A 77 6.46 12.17 15.57
CA GLY A 77 6.08 10.75 15.44
C GLY A 77 5.52 10.13 16.72
N ARG A 78 4.69 10.84 17.52
CA ARG A 78 3.99 10.25 18.68
C ARG A 78 2.95 11.18 19.34
N GLN A 79 1.82 11.52 18.72
CA GLN A 79 0.77 12.26 19.47
C GLN A 79 -0.71 11.94 19.15
N LEU A 80 -1.04 11.09 18.17
CA LEU A 80 -2.46 10.93 17.78
C LEU A 80 -3.18 9.70 18.34
N TRP A 81 -2.72 9.11 19.46
CA TRP A 81 -3.44 7.98 20.05
C TRP A 81 -3.34 7.93 21.58
N GLN A 82 -3.73 9.00 22.28
CA GLN A 82 -4.15 8.97 23.69
C GLN A 82 -4.87 10.29 24.04
N SER A 83 -6.12 10.50 23.59
CA SER A 83 -7.01 11.46 24.27
C SER A 83 -8.46 11.32 23.82
N THR A 84 -9.13 10.27 24.27
CA THR A 84 -10.58 10.34 24.52
C THR A 84 -10.82 9.55 25.80
N GLY A 85 -10.68 10.26 26.91
CA GLY A 85 -11.32 9.90 28.18
C GLY A 85 -12.72 10.51 28.22
#